data_AF-A0A2D9F371-F1
#
_entry.id   AF-A0A2D9F371-F1
#
_cell.length_a   1.000
_cell.length_b   1.000
_cell.length_c   1.000
_cell.angle_alpha   90.00
_cell.angle_beta   90.00
_cell.angle_gamma   90.00
#
_symmetry.space_group_name_H-M   'P 1'
#
loop_
_entity.id
_entity.type
_entity.pdbx_description
1 polymer ?
#
loop_
_entity_poly.entity_id
_entity_poly.type
_entity_poly.pdbx_seq_one_letter_code
_entity_poly.pdbx_strand_id
1 'polypeptide(L)'
;MEGHLMRKTIMLSAALAVFLGLAACGEKEPSKLTYGEAALELAKGADSFKTYIGGLDNKLVKWAGTVVETRKWHEDDFVPAAGMLVDADGKPGPDLFVTISVDDLEKVKTGAKVDFTAKLLGAADEKGVSVIKLEADTIH
;
A
#
# COMPACT_ATOMS: atom_id res chain seq x y z
N MET A 1 3.71 -46.27 -38.08
CA MET A 1 2.91 -45.27 -38.81
C MET A 1 1.47 -45.56 -38.50
N GLU A 2 0.71 -44.51 -38.15
CA GLU A 2 -0.78 -44.46 -38.15
C GLU A 2 -1.44 -45.36 -37.09
N GLY A 3 -2.07 -44.89 -36.02
CA GLY A 3 -2.95 -43.73 -35.87
C GLY A 3 -4.40 -44.23 -35.94
N HIS A 4 -5.10 -44.31 -34.81
CA HIS A 4 -6.55 -44.11 -34.78
C HIS A 4 -7.07 -43.78 -33.38
N LEU A 5 -8.02 -42.84 -33.41
CA LEU A 5 -8.50 -41.96 -32.36
C LEU A 5 -9.59 -42.59 -31.47
N MET A 6 -9.61 -42.15 -30.21
CA MET A 6 -10.77 -41.96 -29.31
C MET A 6 -11.64 -43.16 -28.86
N ARG A 7 -11.77 -43.30 -27.54
CA ARG A 7 -13.08 -43.10 -26.86
C ARG A 7 -12.95 -42.86 -25.34
N LYS A 8 -13.55 -41.72 -24.97
CA LYS A 8 -13.99 -41.23 -23.65
C LYS A 8 -14.31 -42.32 -22.62
N THR A 9 -13.99 -42.06 -21.35
CA THR A 9 -14.96 -41.92 -20.24
C THR A 9 -14.25 -41.28 -19.04
N ILE A 10 -14.56 -40.02 -18.79
CA ILE A 10 -14.23 -39.32 -17.54
C ILE A 10 -15.31 -39.71 -16.55
N MET A 11 -14.97 -40.50 -15.53
CA MET A 11 -15.84 -40.69 -14.38
C MET A 11 -15.62 -39.58 -13.37
N LEU A 12 -16.64 -38.72 -13.28
CA LEU A 12 -16.91 -37.79 -12.20
C LEU A 12 -16.84 -38.51 -10.85
N SER A 13 -15.95 -38.06 -9.96
CA SER A 13 -16.08 -38.29 -8.53
C SER A 13 -16.63 -37.02 -7.91
N ALA A 14 -17.96 -36.99 -7.75
CA ALA A 14 -18.66 -35.98 -6.99
C ALA A 14 -18.36 -36.20 -5.49
N ALA A 15 -17.40 -35.45 -4.95
CA ALA A 15 -17.23 -35.28 -3.51
C ALA A 15 -17.69 -33.87 -3.14
N LEU A 16 -19.00 -33.75 -2.90
CA LEU A 16 -19.62 -32.60 -2.27
C LEU A 16 -19.60 -32.84 -0.75
N ALA A 17 -18.78 -32.10 -0.01
CA ALA A 17 -18.93 -31.91 1.43
C ALA A 17 -18.26 -30.57 1.79
N VAL A 18 -19.04 -29.48 1.78
CA VAL A 18 -19.51 -28.80 3.01
C VAL A 18 -18.35 -28.28 3.86
N PHE A 19 -17.97 -27.02 3.65
CA PHE A 19 -17.67 -26.10 4.75
C PHE A 19 -18.37 -24.77 4.47
N LEU A 20 -19.54 -24.64 5.08
CA LEU A 20 -20.15 -23.36 5.44
C LEU A 20 -19.20 -22.63 6.38
N GLY A 21 -18.97 -21.34 6.10
CA GLY A 21 -18.51 -20.36 7.08
C GLY A 21 -17.06 -20.52 7.49
N LEU A 22 -16.21 -19.62 7.01
CA LEU A 22 -15.78 -18.51 7.84
C LEU A 22 -15.52 -17.37 6.86
N ALA A 23 -16.20 -16.25 7.08
CA ALA A 23 -15.64 -14.98 6.66
C ALA A 23 -14.24 -14.90 7.27
N ALA A 24 -13.22 -15.22 6.48
CA ALA A 24 -11.91 -14.65 6.72
C ALA A 24 -12.02 -13.18 6.33
N CYS A 25 -12.76 -12.42 7.13
CA CYS A 25 -12.39 -11.06 7.46
C CYS A 25 -11.11 -11.18 8.31
N GLY A 26 -10.07 -11.75 7.72
CA GLY A 26 -8.76 -11.82 8.31
C GLY A 26 -8.25 -10.40 8.30
N GLU A 27 -7.87 -9.89 9.48
CA GLU A 27 -7.04 -8.69 9.57
C GLU A 27 -6.00 -8.75 8.45
N LYS A 28 -5.98 -7.71 7.61
CA LYS A 28 -5.05 -7.63 6.49
C LYS A 28 -3.65 -7.83 7.05
N GLU A 29 -3.04 -8.99 6.77
CA GLU A 29 -1.74 -9.32 7.33
C GLU A 29 -0.74 -8.26 6.83
N PRO A 30 -0.05 -7.54 7.73
CA PRO A 30 0.85 -6.48 7.33
C PRO A 30 1.98 -7.06 6.49
N SER A 31 2.18 -6.46 5.31
CA SER A 31 3.20 -6.84 4.35
C SER A 31 4.60 -6.74 4.96
N LYS A 32 5.49 -7.65 4.57
CA LYS A 32 6.93 -7.59 4.88
C LYS A 32 7.69 -6.56 4.03
N LEU A 33 6.97 -5.82 3.19
CA LEU A 33 7.52 -4.83 2.29
C LEU A 33 8.19 -3.69 3.05
N THR A 34 9.36 -3.29 2.56
CA THR A 34 10.17 -2.24 3.17
C THR A 34 10.12 -0.96 2.33
N TYR A 35 10.35 0.18 2.98
CA TYR A 35 10.56 1.47 2.29
C TYR A 35 11.62 1.36 1.18
N GLY A 36 12.72 0.64 1.43
CA GLY A 36 13.81 0.48 0.47
C GLY A 36 13.39 -0.20 -0.83
N GLU A 37 12.52 -1.21 -0.75
CA GLU A 37 12.00 -1.88 -1.95
C GLU A 37 11.12 -0.94 -2.79
N ALA A 38 10.22 -0.20 -2.14
CA ALA A 38 9.39 0.78 -2.83
C ALA A 38 10.23 1.92 -3.46
N ALA A 39 11.23 2.43 -2.74
CA ALA A 39 12.15 3.45 -3.24
C ALA A 39 12.97 2.94 -4.43
N LEU A 40 13.45 1.70 -4.39
CA LEU A 40 14.18 1.07 -5.50
C LEU A 40 13.29 0.92 -6.75
N GLU A 41 12.03 0.51 -6.59
CA GLU A 41 11.10 0.43 -7.71
C GLU A 41 10.76 1.80 -8.30
N LEU A 42 10.60 2.83 -7.46
CA LEU A 42 10.40 4.19 -7.93
C LEU A 42 11.64 4.72 -8.69
N ALA A 43 12.84 4.38 -8.23
CA ALA A 43 14.09 4.75 -8.90
C ALA A 43 14.24 4.13 -10.31
N LYS A 44 13.53 3.02 -10.61
CA LYS A 44 13.45 2.44 -11.96
C LYS A 44 12.49 3.20 -12.88
N GLY A 45 11.65 4.08 -12.34
CA GLY A 45 10.70 4.91 -13.07
C GLY A 45 9.25 4.69 -12.63
N ALA A 46 8.39 5.68 -12.93
CA ALA A 46 6.99 5.70 -12.51
C ALA A 46 6.17 4.50 -13.02
N ASP A 47 6.43 4.02 -14.25
CA ASP A 47 5.73 2.85 -14.81
C ASP A 47 6.10 1.53 -14.11
N SER A 48 7.38 1.38 -13.71
CA SER A 48 7.84 0.23 -12.90
C SER A 48 7.14 0.25 -11.54
N PHE A 49 7.10 1.42 -10.91
CA PHE A 49 6.45 1.60 -9.62
C PHE A 49 4.94 1.34 -9.68
N LYS A 50 4.26 1.78 -10.75
CA LYS A 50 2.84 1.51 -10.97
C LYS A 50 2.57 0.01 -11.11
N THR A 51 3.41 -0.70 -11.87
CA THR A 51 3.32 -2.16 -12.02
C THR A 51 3.55 -2.87 -10.70
N TYR A 52 4.55 -2.40 -9.94
CA TYR A 52 4.85 -2.90 -8.60
C TYR A 52 3.66 -2.75 -7.66
N ILE A 53 3.05 -1.56 -7.56
CA ILE A 53 1.86 -1.32 -6.72
C ILE A 53 0.68 -2.17 -7.16
N GLY A 54 0.44 -2.30 -8.48
CA GLY A 54 -0.63 -3.16 -9.00
C GLY A 54 -0.49 -4.64 -8.59
N GLY A 55 0.72 -5.10 -8.25
CA GLY A 55 0.95 -6.44 -7.69
C GLY A 55 0.69 -6.55 -6.17
N LEU A 56 0.35 -5.45 -5.49
CA LEU A 56 0.17 -5.36 -4.04
C LEU A 56 -1.29 -5.20 -3.60
N ASP A 57 -2.25 -5.53 -4.48
CA ASP A 57 -3.68 -5.37 -4.20
C ASP A 57 -4.08 -5.88 -2.80
N ASN A 58 -4.75 -5.02 -2.04
CA ASN A 58 -5.22 -5.23 -0.66
C ASN A 58 -4.14 -5.44 0.42
N LYS A 59 -2.85 -5.21 0.14
CA LYS A 59 -1.80 -5.29 1.15
C LYS A 59 -1.61 -3.95 1.85
N LEU A 60 -1.54 -4.00 3.18
CA LEU A 60 -1.08 -2.90 4.00
C LEU A 60 0.41 -3.08 4.30
N VAL A 61 1.15 -1.99 4.39
CA VAL A 61 2.59 -1.98 4.64
C VAL A 61 2.87 -1.16 5.89
N LYS A 62 3.74 -1.67 6.76
CA LYS A 62 4.19 -0.94 7.95
C LYS A 62 5.38 -0.06 7.63
N TRP A 63 5.27 1.24 7.85
CA TRP A 63 6.35 2.20 7.72
C TRP A 63 6.56 2.99 9.01
N ALA A 64 7.77 3.51 9.13
CA ALA A 64 8.25 4.27 10.25
C ALA A 64 9.12 5.41 9.73
N GLY A 65 9.10 6.55 10.40
CA GLY A 65 9.90 7.71 9.99
C GLY A 65 9.71 8.92 10.89
N THR A 66 10.26 10.05 10.48
CA THR A 66 10.11 11.33 11.19
C THR A 66 9.21 12.26 10.41
N VAL A 67 8.22 12.85 11.07
CA VAL A 67 7.32 13.83 10.45
C VAL A 67 8.08 15.11 10.17
N VAL A 68 8.18 15.49 8.90
CA VAL A 68 8.84 16.71 8.46
C VAL A 68 7.84 17.84 8.31
N GLU A 69 6.64 17.54 7.83
CA GLU A 69 5.60 18.54 7.58
C GLU A 69 4.21 17.93 7.76
N THR A 70 3.26 18.72 8.23
CA THR A 70 1.83 18.38 8.30
C THR A 70 1.04 19.38 7.46
N ARG A 71 0.08 18.92 6.67
CA ARG A 71 -0.76 19.77 5.82
C ARG A 71 -2.24 19.42 5.99
N LYS A 72 -3.10 20.44 6.02
CA LYS A 72 -4.56 20.31 5.83
C LYS A 72 -4.91 20.86 4.44
N TRP A 73 -5.76 20.18 3.71
CA TRP A 73 -6.31 20.64 2.43
C TRP A 73 -7.76 20.19 2.29
N HIS A 74 -8.35 20.49 1.14
CA HIS A 74 -9.71 20.11 0.77
C HIS A 74 -9.62 19.25 -0.50
N GLU A 75 -10.13 18.00 -0.48
CA GLU A 75 -10.13 17.11 -1.67
C GLU A 75 -11.18 17.54 -2.70
N ASP A 76 -12.31 18.03 -2.21
CA ASP A 76 -13.29 18.89 -2.89
C ASP A 76 -13.51 20.11 -1.99
N ASP A 77 -14.09 21.21 -2.49
CA ASP A 77 -14.31 22.47 -1.73
C ASP A 77 -14.95 22.30 -0.33
N PHE A 78 -15.48 21.11 0.00
CA PHE A 78 -16.18 20.81 1.23
C PHE A 78 -15.64 19.61 2.03
N VAL A 79 -14.73 18.78 1.50
CA VAL A 79 -14.23 17.58 2.20
C VAL A 79 -12.83 17.85 2.76
N PRO A 80 -12.68 18.08 4.08
CA PRO A 80 -11.38 18.34 4.67
C PRO A 80 -10.54 17.05 4.66
N ALA A 81 -9.31 17.17 4.20
CA ALA A 81 -8.33 16.11 4.19
C ALA A 81 -7.04 16.58 4.86
N ALA A 82 -6.27 15.61 5.33
CA ALA A 82 -5.04 15.84 6.05
C ALA A 82 -3.96 14.87 5.61
N GLY A 83 -2.72 15.29 5.79
CA GLY A 83 -1.58 14.46 5.45
C GLY A 83 -0.30 14.97 6.07
N MET A 84 0.69 14.10 6.06
CA MET A 84 2.00 14.36 6.61
C MET A 84 3.08 13.92 5.62
N LEU A 85 4.13 14.73 5.53
CA LEU A 85 5.37 14.36 4.88
C LEU A 85 6.29 13.74 5.93
N VAL A 86 6.80 12.55 5.64
CA VAL A 86 7.61 11.75 6.55
C VAL A 86 8.93 11.41 5.86
N ASP A 87 10.04 11.71 6.54
CA ASP A 87 11.36 11.20 6.14
C ASP A 87 11.50 9.74 6.58
N ALA A 88 12.27 8.96 5.82
CA ALA A 88 12.55 7.57 6.17
C ALA A 88 13.75 7.41 7.14
N ASP A 89 13.99 8.41 8.01
CA ASP A 89 15.04 8.50 9.03
C ASP A 89 16.42 7.95 8.57
N GLY A 90 17.21 8.80 7.90
CA GLY A 90 18.59 8.49 7.51
C GLY A 90 18.76 7.63 6.24
N LYS A 91 17.67 7.31 5.53
CA LYS A 91 17.72 6.61 4.25
C LYS A 91 17.65 7.59 3.08
N PRO A 92 18.63 7.59 2.14
CA PRO A 92 18.51 8.39 0.92
C PRO A 92 17.38 7.82 0.05
N GLY A 93 16.50 8.67 -0.45
CA GLY A 93 15.36 8.24 -1.25
C GLY A 93 14.24 9.27 -1.33
N PRO A 94 13.08 8.88 -1.89
CA PRO A 94 11.88 9.71 -1.95
C PRO A 94 11.25 9.91 -0.57
N ASP A 95 10.65 11.06 -0.30
CA ASP A 95 9.86 11.24 0.93
C ASP A 95 8.56 10.45 0.88
N LEU A 96 7.96 10.25 2.05
CA LEU A 96 6.68 9.59 2.20
C LEU A 96 5.59 10.63 2.45
N PHE A 97 4.62 10.72 1.54
CA PHE A 97 3.42 11.51 1.77
C PHE A 97 2.27 10.60 2.18
N VAL A 98 1.86 10.74 3.43
CA VAL A 98 0.84 9.91 4.06
C VAL A 98 -0.44 10.72 4.20
N THR A 99 -1.51 10.29 3.52
CA THR A 99 -2.86 10.79 3.78
C THR A 99 -3.38 10.17 5.07
N ILE A 100 -3.90 11.01 5.96
CA ILE A 100 -4.37 10.64 7.30
C ILE A 100 -5.70 11.31 7.62
N SER A 101 -6.38 10.84 8.66
CA SER A 101 -7.60 11.53 9.14
C SER A 101 -7.27 12.92 9.70
N VAL A 102 -8.22 13.85 9.60
CA VAL A 102 -8.05 15.21 10.15
C VAL A 102 -7.87 15.18 11.67
N ASP A 103 -8.53 14.23 12.35
CA ASP A 103 -8.45 14.04 13.80
C ASP A 103 -7.07 13.55 14.25
N ASP A 104 -6.40 12.72 13.44
CA ASP A 104 -5.05 12.24 13.76
C ASP A 104 -3.99 13.30 13.50
N LEU A 105 -4.22 14.22 12.56
CA LEU A 105 -3.32 15.34 12.32
C LEU A 105 -3.16 16.23 13.56
N GLU A 106 -4.18 16.36 14.40
CA GLU A 106 -4.10 17.14 15.65
C GLU A 106 -3.18 16.50 16.70
N LYS A 107 -2.93 15.19 16.57
CA LYS A 107 -2.08 14.39 17.46
C LYS A 107 -0.63 14.32 16.96
N VAL A 108 -0.41 14.57 15.67
CA VAL A 108 0.90 14.47 15.02
C VAL A 108 1.60 15.83 15.00
N LYS A 109 2.88 15.86 15.38
CA LYS A 109 3.71 17.09 15.38
C LYS A 109 4.94 16.90 14.50
N THR A 110 5.37 17.98 13.84
CA THR A 110 6.68 18.01 13.17
C THR A 110 7.80 17.62 14.14
N GLY A 111 8.72 16.78 13.67
CA GLY A 111 9.82 16.20 14.45
C GLY A 111 9.43 14.96 15.26
N ALA A 112 8.15 14.57 15.30
CA ALA A 112 7.75 13.33 15.96
C ALA A 112 8.15 12.11 15.13
N LYS A 113 8.57 11.05 15.82
CA LYS A 113 8.65 9.71 15.23
C LYS A 113 7.25 9.14 15.12
N VAL A 114 6.95 8.55 13.98
CA VAL A 114 5.65 7.93 13.70
C VAL A 114 5.86 6.54 13.12
N ASP A 115 4.99 5.63 13.54
CA ASP A 115 4.85 4.30 12.96
C ASP A 115 3.42 4.16 12.45
N PHE A 116 3.24 3.69 11.21
CA PHE A 116 1.92 3.58 10.62
C PHE A 116 1.82 2.38 9.68
N THR A 117 0.60 1.89 9.54
CA THR A 117 0.25 0.85 8.58
C THR A 117 -0.54 1.51 7.46
N ALA A 118 -0.07 1.42 6.21
CA ALA A 118 -0.63 2.17 5.09
C ALA A 118 -0.68 1.38 3.78
N LYS A 119 -1.56 1.79 2.89
CA LYS A 119 -1.63 1.29 1.51
C LYS A 119 -0.80 2.19 0.60
N LEU A 120 0.01 1.60 -0.29
CA LEU A 120 0.69 2.34 -1.35
C LEU A 120 -0.33 2.75 -2.41
N LEU A 121 -0.37 4.04 -2.75
CA LEU A 121 -1.29 4.58 -3.76
C LEU A 121 -0.59 4.89 -5.07
N GLY A 122 0.63 5.41 -5.01
CA GLY A 122 1.34 5.90 -6.19
C GLY A 122 2.54 6.73 -5.81
N ALA A 123 3.11 7.41 -6.80
CA ALA A 123 4.18 8.38 -6.60
C ALA A 123 3.81 9.70 -7.28
N ALA A 124 4.40 10.79 -6.78
CA ALA A 124 4.26 12.10 -7.38
C ALA A 124 5.62 12.82 -7.35
N ASP A 125 5.78 13.84 -8.19
CA ASP A 125 6.82 14.85 -8.00
C ASP A 125 6.20 16.05 -7.29
N GLU A 126 6.69 16.37 -6.10
CA GLU A 126 6.29 17.56 -5.35
C GLU A 126 7.49 18.49 -5.22
N LYS A 127 7.46 19.60 -5.97
CA LYS A 127 8.51 20.63 -5.95
C LYS A 127 9.89 20.09 -6.32
N GLY A 128 9.97 19.14 -7.26
CA GLY A 128 11.23 18.52 -7.69
C GLY A 128 11.74 17.42 -6.76
N VAL A 129 10.93 17.01 -5.77
CA VAL A 129 11.20 15.86 -4.90
C VAL A 129 10.23 14.75 -5.24
N SER A 130 10.75 13.57 -5.56
CA SER A 130 9.93 12.37 -5.72
C SER A 130 9.36 11.97 -4.36
N VAL A 131 8.05 11.77 -4.29
CA VAL A 131 7.36 11.31 -3.08
C VAL A 131 6.56 10.04 -3.35
N ILE A 132 6.54 9.13 -2.40
CA ILE A 132 5.65 7.96 -2.40
C ILE A 132 4.36 8.33 -1.66
N LYS A 133 3.23 8.21 -2.34
CA LYS A 133 1.89 8.50 -1.81
C LYS A 133 1.30 7.27 -1.12
N LEU A 134 0.76 7.48 0.07
CA LEU A 134 0.21 6.46 0.95
C LEU A 134 -1.12 6.89 1.54
N GLU A 135 -1.93 5.91 1.90
CA GLU A 135 -3.13 6.09 2.71
C GLU A 135 -2.96 5.31 4.02
N ALA A 136 -2.90 6.01 5.15
CA ALA A 136 -2.80 5.36 6.45
C ALA A 136 -4.11 4.68 6.82
N ASP A 137 -4.01 3.41 7.21
CA ASP A 137 -5.09 2.64 7.84
C ASP A 137 -5.06 2.84 9.36
N THR A 138 -3.86 2.85 9.97
CA THR A 138 -3.66 3.11 11.40
C THR A 138 -2.34 3.84 11.63
N ILE A 139 -2.32 4.80 12.57
CA ILE A 139 -1.14 5.54 13.04
C ILE A 139 -0.94 5.26 14.52
N HIS A 140 0.32 5.06 14.93
CA HIS A 140 0.72 4.74 16.30
C HIS A 140 1.65 5.81 16.88
#